data_AF-A0A1R1ENB1-F1
#
_entry.id   AF-A0A1R1ENB1-F1
#
_cell.length_a   1.000
_cell.length_b   1.000
_cell.length_c   1.000
_cell.angle_alpha   90.00
_cell.angle_beta   90.00
_cell.angle_gamma   90.00
#
_symmetry.space_group_name_H-M   'P 1'
#
loop_
_entity.id
_entity.type
_entity.pdbx_description
1 polymer ?
#
loop_
_entity_poly.entity_id
_entity_poly.type
_entity_poly.pdbx_seq_one_letter_code
_entity_poly.pdbx_strand_id
1 'polypeptide(L)'
;MWSRPLVVGEEPLEVHLVLEAEADESLSYKISAASSIESSEAVYSQGRVSVGRPLVEAVQTLDLQAVRSRCTEGQASGAVCYEAFRKLGLEYGPSHQTIAELQWGQGDTVLHPGMVDGALQASIALLAGDQIAEVLRFTALEGAVSLESAPLASATERYGNPPLPFALEEAEVISPCQAHMWAVVRVRPEPAASSAAEARVRKLDLMLCDSEGQVCIRLRGVTSRVPESREG
;
A
#
# COMPACT_ATOMS: atom_id res chain seq x y z
N MET A 1 -3.54 7.73 10.43
CA MET A 1 -2.22 8.32 10.07
C MET A 1 -1.13 7.45 10.66
N TRP A 2 -0.08 7.19 9.90
CA TRP A 2 1.15 6.56 10.38
C TRP A 2 2.23 7.64 10.54
N SER A 3 2.56 7.96 11.78
CA SER A 3 3.45 9.08 12.11
C SER A 3 4.92 8.72 11.90
N ARG A 4 5.30 7.48 12.25
CA ARG A 4 6.67 6.96 12.16
C ARG A 4 6.67 5.43 12.08
N PRO A 5 7.69 4.79 11.48
CA PRO A 5 7.80 3.35 11.46
C PRO A 5 8.12 2.79 12.85
N LEU A 6 7.51 1.65 13.18
CA LEU A 6 7.83 0.86 14.36
C LEU A 6 8.83 -0.22 13.96
N VAL A 7 10.02 -0.21 14.57
CA VAL A 7 11.12 -1.13 14.25
C VAL A 7 11.36 -2.02 15.46
N VAL A 8 11.26 -3.32 15.26
CA VAL A 8 11.58 -4.32 16.29
C VAL A 8 12.98 -4.86 15.98
N GLY A 9 13.89 -4.70 16.94
CA GLY A 9 15.25 -5.23 16.86
C GLY A 9 15.33 -6.65 17.42
N GLU A 10 16.46 -6.98 18.06
CA GLU A 10 16.62 -8.27 18.74
C GLU A 10 15.76 -8.38 20.00
N GLU A 11 15.53 -7.27 20.69
CA GLU A 11 14.71 -7.22 21.90
C GLU A 11 13.23 -7.02 21.58
N PRO A 12 12.31 -7.68 22.33
CA PRO A 12 10.88 -7.44 22.20
C PRO A 12 10.54 -5.97 22.48
N LEU A 13 9.68 -5.40 21.64
CA LEU A 13 9.14 -4.06 21.84
C LEU A 13 7.71 -4.15 22.37
N GLU A 14 7.47 -3.58 23.54
CA GLU A 14 6.12 -3.44 24.08
C GLU A 14 5.38 -2.28 23.39
N VAL A 15 4.18 -2.55 22.90
CA VAL A 15 3.36 -1.59 22.14
C VAL A 15 2.00 -1.46 22.82
N HIS A 16 1.59 -0.22 23.07
CA HIS A 16 0.33 0.12 23.71
C HIS A 16 -0.69 0.59 22.66
N LEU A 17 -1.91 0.07 22.75
CA LEU A 17 -3.08 0.56 22.04
C LEU A 17 -4.03 1.21 23.05
N VAL A 18 -4.23 2.52 22.90
CA VAL A 18 -5.19 3.29 23.69
C VAL A 18 -6.43 3.55 22.84
N LEU A 19 -7.61 3.32 23.40
CA LEU A 19 -8.91 3.63 22.82
C LEU A 19 -9.65 4.61 23.73
N GLU A 20 -10.12 5.72 23.17
CA GLU A 20 -10.87 6.74 23.91
C GLU A 20 -12.22 6.97 23.24
N ALA A 21 -13.28 7.01 24.04
CA ALA A 21 -14.62 7.28 23.53
C ALA A 21 -14.79 8.77 23.22
N GLU A 22 -15.30 9.07 22.03
CA GLU A 22 -15.58 10.42 21.56
C GLU A 22 -17.05 10.80 21.79
N ALA A 23 -17.35 12.09 21.77
CA ALA A 23 -18.71 12.62 21.97
C ALA A 23 -19.72 12.15 20.91
N ASP A 24 -19.25 11.71 19.74
CA ASP A 24 -20.06 11.27 18.60
C ASP A 24 -20.20 9.74 18.49
N GLU A 25 -19.94 9.02 19.58
CA GLU A 25 -19.96 7.54 19.67
C GLU A 25 -18.88 6.84 18.85
N SER A 26 -17.95 7.59 18.24
CA SER A 26 -16.73 7.00 17.69
C SER A 26 -15.69 6.75 18.78
N LEU A 27 -14.66 5.99 18.45
CA LEU A 27 -13.48 5.80 19.27
C LEU A 27 -12.31 6.48 18.57
N SER A 28 -11.51 7.27 19.27
CA SER A 28 -10.15 7.57 18.83
C SER A 28 -9.22 6.44 19.27
N TYR A 29 -8.22 6.14 18.44
CA TYR A 29 -7.18 5.17 18.77
C TYR A 29 -5.80 5.79 18.65
N LYS A 30 -4.89 5.33 19.50
CA LYS A 30 -3.47 5.67 19.47
C LYS A 30 -2.63 4.43 19.72
N ILE A 31 -1.66 4.18 18.85
CA ILE A 31 -0.64 3.13 18.99
C ILE A 31 0.67 3.82 19.37
N SER A 32 1.22 3.49 20.54
CA SER A 32 2.47 4.03 21.06
C SER A 32 3.41 2.95 21.60
N ALA A 33 4.68 3.29 21.74
CA ALA A 33 5.66 2.47 22.47
C ALA A 33 6.59 3.39 23.26
N ALA A 34 7.21 2.85 24.32
CA ALA A 34 8.22 3.56 25.08
C ALA A 34 9.39 3.95 24.16
N SER A 35 9.82 5.21 24.25
CA SER A 35 10.97 5.72 23.50
C SER A 35 12.19 5.77 24.42
N SER A 36 13.33 5.24 23.96
CA SER A 36 14.60 5.40 24.65
C SER A 36 15.21 6.81 24.49
N ILE A 37 14.65 7.61 23.56
CA ILE A 37 15.18 8.92 23.16
C ILE A 37 14.29 10.07 23.67
N GLU A 38 12.98 9.84 23.75
CA GLU A 38 12.00 10.85 24.20
C GLU A 38 11.56 10.54 25.64
N SER A 39 11.37 11.57 26.48
CA SER A 39 10.83 11.41 27.83
C SER A 39 9.33 11.05 27.86
N SER A 40 8.70 10.97 26.69
CA SER A 40 7.29 10.63 26.49
C SER A 40 7.15 9.49 25.47
N GLU A 41 6.08 8.71 25.57
CA GLU A 41 5.78 7.66 24.60
C GLU A 41 5.68 8.18 23.16
N ALA A 42 6.36 7.49 22.25
CA ALA A 42 6.34 7.78 20.83
C ALA A 42 5.02 7.25 20.22
N VAL A 43 4.21 8.14 19.63
CA VAL A 43 3.04 7.75 18.80
C VAL A 43 3.47 7.23 17.42
N TYR A 44 3.05 6.02 17.06
CA TYR A 44 3.35 5.41 15.76
C TYR A 44 2.18 5.51 14.79
N SER A 45 0.95 5.32 15.29
CA SER A 45 -0.26 5.41 14.49
C SER A 45 -1.42 5.96 15.31
N GLN A 46 -2.30 6.71 14.68
CA GLN A 46 -3.50 7.23 15.30
C GLN A 46 -4.63 7.42 14.28
N GLY A 47 -5.87 7.41 14.76
CA GLY A 47 -7.05 7.63 13.93
C GLY A 47 -8.34 7.48 14.71
N ARG A 48 -9.44 7.28 13.99
CA ARG A 48 -10.78 7.12 14.56
C ARG A 48 -11.45 5.87 14.00
N VAL A 49 -12.30 5.26 14.79
CA VAL A 49 -13.07 4.05 14.47
C VAL A 49 -14.53 4.30 14.84
N SER A 50 -15.46 3.85 13.99
CA SER A 50 -16.88 3.83 14.33
C SER A 50 -17.51 2.52 13.86
N VAL A 51 -18.54 2.05 14.56
CA VAL A 51 -19.24 0.80 14.27
C VAL A 51 -20.64 1.10 13.78
N GLY A 52 -21.14 0.36 12.78
CA GLY A 52 -22.54 0.42 12.38
C GLY A 52 -22.95 1.68 11.63
N ARG A 53 -21.99 2.45 11.09
CA ARG A 53 -22.24 3.56 10.17
C ARG A 53 -21.74 3.16 8.77
N PRO A 54 -22.58 2.51 7.93
CA PRO A 54 -22.22 2.24 6.54
C PRO A 54 -21.92 3.56 5.85
N LEU A 55 -20.79 3.65 5.18
CA LEU A 55 -20.39 4.85 4.46
C LEU A 55 -21.07 4.81 3.07
N VAL A 56 -22.34 5.27 3.01
CA VAL A 56 -23.20 5.63 1.85
C VAL A 56 -22.87 5.02 0.46
N GLU A 57 -23.89 4.44 -0.20
CA GLU A 57 -24.04 4.18 -1.66
C GLU A 57 -22.78 3.77 -2.47
N ALA A 58 -21.90 2.99 -1.87
CA ALA A 58 -20.69 2.55 -2.54
C ALA A 58 -20.91 1.24 -3.31
N VAL A 59 -20.21 1.07 -4.43
CA VAL A 59 -20.25 -0.14 -5.29
C VAL A 59 -20.02 -1.39 -4.45
N GLN A 60 -21.05 -2.21 -4.29
CA GLN A 60 -20.96 -3.42 -3.45
C GLN A 60 -20.30 -4.59 -4.18
N THR A 61 -20.36 -4.59 -5.51
CA THR A 61 -19.83 -5.66 -6.36
C THR A 61 -19.05 -5.07 -7.53
N LEU A 62 -17.83 -5.55 -7.74
CA LEU A 62 -16.99 -5.19 -8.86
C LEU A 62 -17.16 -6.19 -10.00
N ASP A 63 -17.36 -5.67 -11.22
CA ASP A 63 -17.21 -6.49 -12.42
C ASP A 63 -15.72 -6.71 -12.70
N LEU A 64 -15.17 -7.77 -12.13
CA LEU A 64 -13.75 -8.13 -12.26
C LEU A 64 -13.35 -8.33 -13.72
N GLN A 65 -14.24 -8.85 -14.57
CA GLN A 65 -13.95 -9.04 -15.98
C GLN A 65 -13.80 -7.70 -16.69
N ALA A 66 -14.72 -6.76 -16.45
CA ALA A 66 -14.62 -5.42 -16.99
C ALA A 66 -13.38 -4.69 -16.48
N VAL A 67 -13.04 -4.80 -15.20
CA VAL A 67 -11.80 -4.20 -14.65
C VAL A 67 -10.57 -4.77 -15.36
N ARG A 68 -10.44 -6.09 -15.44
CA ARG A 68 -9.31 -6.75 -16.12
C ARG A 68 -9.21 -6.37 -17.60
N SER A 69 -10.33 -6.21 -18.30
CA SER A 69 -10.32 -5.78 -19.71
C SER A 69 -9.76 -4.37 -19.93
N ARG A 70 -9.67 -3.53 -18.89
CA ARG A 70 -9.05 -2.21 -18.94
C ARG A 70 -7.55 -2.24 -18.59
N CYS A 71 -7.07 -3.32 -17.99
CA CYS A 71 -5.66 -3.51 -17.63
C CYS A 71 -4.84 -4.03 -18.83
N THR A 72 -4.73 -3.21 -19.87
CA THR A 72 -4.12 -3.61 -21.15
C THR A 72 -2.68 -3.15 -21.34
N GLU A 73 -2.10 -2.42 -20.39
CA GLU A 73 -0.76 -1.82 -20.54
C GLU A 73 0.37 -2.75 -20.09
N GLY A 74 0.07 -3.71 -19.21
CA GLY A 74 1.03 -4.74 -18.85
C GLY A 74 0.57 -5.64 -17.71
N GLN A 75 1.37 -6.67 -17.47
CA GLN A 75 1.19 -7.62 -16.38
C GLN A 75 2.55 -8.12 -15.86
N ALA A 76 2.60 -8.51 -14.59
CA ALA A 76 3.77 -9.08 -13.94
C ALA A 76 3.38 -10.22 -12.99
N SER A 77 4.23 -11.23 -12.88
CA SER A 77 4.07 -12.29 -11.88
C SER A 77 4.53 -11.81 -10.50
N GLY A 78 4.05 -12.46 -9.45
CA GLY A 78 4.50 -12.21 -8.08
C GLY A 78 6.01 -12.25 -7.91
N ALA A 79 6.67 -13.25 -8.51
CA ALA A 79 8.12 -13.39 -8.46
C ALA A 79 8.85 -12.14 -9.00
N VAL A 80 8.36 -11.60 -10.12
CA VAL A 80 8.88 -10.35 -10.71
C VAL A 80 8.67 -9.17 -9.76
N CYS A 81 7.48 -9.06 -9.17
CA CYS A 81 7.18 -8.00 -8.20
C CYS A 81 8.11 -8.04 -6.98
N TYR A 82 8.29 -9.22 -6.37
CA TYR A 82 9.15 -9.35 -5.19
C TYR A 82 10.64 -9.20 -5.49
N GLU A 83 11.10 -9.57 -6.69
CA GLU A 83 12.46 -9.27 -7.11
C GLU A 83 12.67 -7.75 -7.25
N ALA A 84 11.70 -7.03 -7.82
CA ALA A 84 11.74 -5.58 -7.92
C ALA A 84 11.76 -4.91 -6.53
N PHE A 85 10.91 -5.36 -5.60
CA PHE A 85 10.92 -4.87 -4.22
C PHE A 85 12.25 -5.10 -3.52
N ARG A 86 12.84 -6.30 -3.66
CA ARG A 86 14.15 -6.61 -3.08
C ARG A 86 15.25 -5.67 -3.58
N LYS A 87 15.25 -5.35 -4.88
CA LYS A 87 16.22 -4.39 -5.45
C LYS A 87 16.10 -3.01 -4.81
N LEU A 88 14.90 -2.61 -4.40
CA LEU A 88 14.61 -1.34 -3.73
C LEU A 88 14.82 -1.37 -2.20
N GLY A 89 15.38 -2.46 -1.66
CA GLY A 89 15.60 -2.63 -0.22
C GLY A 89 14.35 -3.06 0.56
N LEU A 90 13.29 -3.50 -0.11
CA LEU A 90 12.10 -4.07 0.51
C LEU A 90 12.16 -5.60 0.46
N GLU A 91 12.68 -6.19 1.53
CA GLU A 91 12.82 -7.65 1.65
C GLU A 91 11.57 -8.27 2.29
N TYR A 92 10.64 -8.74 1.46
CA TYR A 92 9.45 -9.45 1.92
C TYR A 92 9.74 -10.92 2.16
N GLY A 93 9.50 -11.40 3.39
CA GLY A 93 9.54 -12.83 3.74
C GLY A 93 8.35 -13.61 3.17
N PRO A 94 8.38 -14.96 3.18
CA PRO A 94 7.35 -15.79 2.54
C PRO A 94 5.91 -15.51 2.98
N SER A 95 5.70 -15.16 4.25
CA SER A 95 4.37 -14.80 4.79
C SER A 95 3.83 -13.48 4.24
N HIS A 96 4.69 -12.61 3.70
CA HIS A 96 4.34 -11.34 3.10
C HIS A 96 4.41 -11.37 1.57
N GLN A 97 4.77 -12.51 0.96
CA GLN A 97 4.85 -12.69 -0.50
C GLN A 97 3.50 -13.09 -1.11
N THR A 98 2.52 -12.22 -0.93
CA THR A 98 1.11 -12.46 -1.26
C THR A 98 0.67 -11.91 -2.62
N ILE A 99 1.59 -11.47 -3.48
CA ILE A 99 1.23 -10.99 -4.81
C ILE A 99 1.38 -12.19 -5.73
N ALA A 100 0.29 -12.66 -6.33
CA ALA A 100 0.35 -13.75 -7.30
C ALA A 100 0.56 -13.21 -8.72
N GLU A 101 -0.24 -12.20 -9.09
CA GLU A 101 -0.21 -11.56 -10.41
C GLU A 101 -0.67 -10.11 -10.26
N LEU A 102 0.00 -9.19 -10.98
CA LEU A 102 -0.34 -7.78 -11.09
C LEU A 102 -0.66 -7.45 -12.56
N GLN A 103 -1.79 -6.78 -12.82
CA GLN A 103 -2.21 -6.31 -14.15
C GLN A 103 -2.55 -4.81 -14.07
N TRP A 104 -2.07 -3.98 -15.02
CA TRP A 104 -2.31 -2.52 -15.01
C TRP A 104 -2.71 -1.96 -16.38
N GLY A 105 -3.39 -0.80 -16.37
CA GLY A 105 -3.83 -0.08 -17.56
C GLY A 105 -4.39 1.31 -17.24
N GLN A 106 -5.32 1.81 -18.06
CA GLN A 106 -5.92 3.14 -17.95
C GLN A 106 -6.62 3.36 -16.57
N GLY A 107 -5.85 3.76 -15.57
CA GLY A 107 -6.29 4.15 -14.23
C GLY A 107 -6.64 3.00 -13.27
N ASP A 108 -6.75 1.76 -13.73
CA ASP A 108 -7.08 0.58 -12.92
C ASP A 108 -5.91 -0.40 -12.87
N THR A 109 -5.64 -0.91 -11.67
CA THR A 109 -4.71 -2.02 -11.44
C THR A 109 -5.40 -3.11 -10.66
N VAL A 110 -5.13 -4.37 -11.00
CA VAL A 110 -5.69 -5.56 -10.36
C VAL A 110 -4.58 -6.45 -9.82
N LEU A 111 -4.80 -6.99 -8.62
CA LEU A 111 -3.94 -7.93 -7.92
C LEU A 111 -4.69 -9.22 -7.53
N HIS A 112 -4.02 -10.37 -7.62
CA HIS A 112 -4.48 -11.69 -7.14
C HIS A 112 -3.63 -12.17 -5.90
N PRO A 113 -4.17 -13.01 -5.00
CA PRO A 113 -4.40 -12.75 -3.58
C PRO A 113 -3.20 -12.71 -2.65
N GLY A 114 -3.29 -11.79 -1.69
CA GLY A 114 -3.22 -12.12 -0.26
C GLY A 114 -3.04 -10.88 0.63
N MET A 115 -4.05 -10.68 1.49
CA MET A 115 -4.13 -9.70 2.58
C MET A 115 -4.02 -8.21 2.19
N VAL A 116 -4.57 -7.35 3.05
CA VAL A 116 -4.45 -5.87 2.93
C VAL A 116 -3.01 -5.44 2.68
N ASP A 117 -2.05 -6.18 3.24
CA ASP A 117 -0.62 -6.02 3.00
C ASP A 117 -0.25 -6.13 1.53
N GLY A 118 -0.67 -7.18 0.80
CA GLY A 118 -0.37 -7.31 -0.63
C GLY A 118 -0.96 -6.17 -1.45
N ALA A 119 -2.17 -5.72 -1.11
CA ALA A 119 -2.81 -4.57 -1.75
C ALA A 119 -2.04 -3.26 -1.47
N LEU A 120 -1.51 -3.11 -0.26
CA LEU A 120 -0.70 -1.98 0.15
C LEU A 120 0.70 -2.02 -0.48
N GLN A 121 1.32 -3.20 -0.60
CA GLN A 121 2.57 -3.43 -1.32
C GLN A 121 2.42 -3.11 -2.81
N ALA A 122 1.35 -3.57 -3.45
CA ALA A 122 1.04 -3.22 -4.84
C ALA A 122 0.81 -1.70 -5.00
N SER A 123 0.23 -1.05 -3.99
CA SER A 123 0.10 0.40 -3.97
C SER A 123 1.46 1.12 -3.90
N ILE A 124 2.45 0.57 -3.19
CA ILE A 124 3.84 1.07 -3.24
C ILE A 124 4.39 0.94 -4.66
N ALA A 125 4.15 -0.20 -5.32
CA ALA A 125 4.59 -0.41 -6.71
C ALA A 125 3.98 0.62 -7.69
N LEU A 126 2.72 1.00 -7.48
CA LEU A 126 2.02 1.98 -8.32
C LEU A 126 2.36 3.43 -7.99
N LEU A 127 2.62 3.75 -6.71
CA LEU A 127 2.90 5.11 -6.24
C LEU A 127 4.36 5.53 -6.42
N ALA A 128 5.28 4.58 -6.55
CA ALA A 128 6.68 4.89 -6.81
C ALA A 128 6.98 5.46 -8.21
N GLY A 129 5.93 5.88 -8.94
CA GLY A 129 6.02 6.57 -10.23
C GLY A 129 6.62 5.70 -11.32
N ASP A 130 7.10 6.36 -12.38
CA ASP A 130 7.69 5.73 -13.55
C ASP A 130 8.83 4.76 -13.21
N GLN A 131 9.44 4.83 -12.02
CA GLN A 131 10.61 4.01 -11.66
C GLN A 131 10.28 2.55 -11.32
N ILE A 132 9.22 2.27 -10.54
CA ILE A 132 8.79 0.87 -10.31
C ILE A 132 8.00 0.37 -11.52
N ALA A 133 7.20 1.23 -12.15
CA ALA A 133 6.57 0.89 -13.41
C ALA A 133 7.60 0.57 -14.50
N GLU A 134 8.77 1.23 -14.53
CA GLU A 134 9.87 0.95 -15.46
C GLU A 134 10.61 -0.33 -15.08
N VAL A 135 10.93 -0.56 -13.80
CA VAL A 135 11.51 -1.84 -13.36
C VAL A 135 10.56 -3.01 -13.62
N LEU A 136 9.26 -2.86 -13.36
CA LEU A 136 8.23 -3.87 -13.65
C LEU A 136 7.99 -4.02 -15.15
N ARG A 137 7.94 -2.93 -15.94
CA ARG A 137 7.83 -3.00 -17.41
C ARG A 137 9.05 -3.67 -18.02
N PHE A 138 10.25 -3.33 -17.56
CA PHE A 138 11.51 -3.89 -18.06
C PHE A 138 11.61 -5.39 -17.74
N THR A 139 11.33 -5.77 -16.50
CA THR A 139 11.35 -7.17 -16.06
C THR A 139 10.22 -8.02 -16.65
N ALA A 140 9.05 -7.43 -16.91
CA ALA A 140 7.92 -8.10 -17.56
C ALA A 140 8.09 -8.24 -19.08
N LEU A 141 8.65 -7.23 -19.78
CA LEU A 141 8.87 -7.30 -21.24
C LEU A 141 9.97 -8.30 -21.62
N GLU A 142 11.07 -8.34 -20.85
CA GLU A 142 12.20 -9.19 -21.22
C GLU A 142 12.15 -10.58 -20.62
N GLY A 143 11.07 -10.94 -19.90
CA GLY A 143 10.88 -12.31 -19.40
C GLY A 143 12.09 -12.82 -18.61
N ALA A 144 12.34 -12.24 -17.43
CA ALA A 144 13.41 -12.70 -16.52
C ALA A 144 14.79 -12.88 -17.19
N VAL A 145 15.10 -12.15 -18.26
CA VAL A 145 16.45 -12.16 -18.83
C VAL A 145 17.39 -11.57 -17.78
N SER A 146 18.40 -12.38 -17.43
CA SER A 146 19.36 -12.19 -16.35
C SER A 146 19.79 -10.73 -16.16
N LEU A 147 19.16 -10.07 -15.19
CA LEU A 147 19.54 -8.78 -14.62
C LEU A 147 20.79 -8.89 -13.72
N GLU A 148 21.67 -9.83 -14.02
CA GLU A 148 22.92 -10.09 -13.27
C GLU A 148 24.07 -9.17 -13.69
N SER A 149 23.90 -8.36 -14.74
CA SER A 149 25.00 -7.60 -15.37
C SER A 149 24.92 -6.08 -15.23
N ALA A 150 23.87 -5.52 -14.62
CA ALA A 150 23.88 -4.10 -14.24
C ALA A 150 24.59 -3.96 -12.88
N PRO A 151 25.65 -3.13 -12.76
CA PRO A 151 26.30 -2.90 -11.48
C PRO A 151 25.24 -2.44 -10.47
N LEU A 152 25.13 -3.16 -9.34
CA LEU A 152 24.48 -2.66 -8.13
C LEU A 152 25.30 -1.47 -7.60
N ALA A 153 25.22 -0.31 -8.25
CA ALA A 153 24.94 0.86 -7.43
C ALA A 153 23.62 0.52 -6.75
N SER A 154 23.55 0.65 -5.42
CA SER A 154 22.36 0.23 -4.68
C SER A 154 21.14 0.82 -5.38
N ALA A 155 20.10 0.04 -5.66
CA ALA A 155 18.98 0.59 -6.43
C ALA A 155 18.35 1.79 -5.70
N THR A 156 18.59 1.91 -4.39
CA THR A 156 18.37 3.11 -3.57
C THR A 156 19.19 4.35 -4.00
N GLU A 157 20.45 4.22 -4.39
CA GLU A 157 21.25 5.32 -4.97
C GLU A 157 20.75 5.75 -6.35
N ARG A 158 20.16 4.83 -7.13
CA ARG A 158 19.69 5.09 -8.49
C ARG A 158 18.22 5.52 -8.57
N TYR A 159 17.36 4.99 -7.69
CA TYR A 159 15.90 5.14 -7.72
C TYR A 159 15.31 5.73 -6.43
N GLY A 160 16.12 5.95 -5.39
CA GLY A 160 15.68 6.47 -4.09
C GLY A 160 14.99 5.45 -3.19
N ASN A 161 14.56 5.88 -2.00
CA ASN A 161 13.77 5.05 -1.10
C ASN A 161 12.33 4.89 -1.64
N PRO A 162 11.74 3.68 -1.57
CA PRO A 162 10.36 3.48 -1.99
C PRO A 162 9.39 4.26 -1.10
N PRO A 163 8.32 4.87 -1.66
CA PRO A 163 7.34 5.59 -0.88
C PRO A 163 6.54 4.62 -0.02
N LEU A 164 6.48 4.86 1.29
CA LEU A 164 5.70 4.06 2.23
C LEU A 164 4.38 4.76 2.57
N PRO A 165 3.29 4.00 2.80
CA PRO A 165 2.02 4.54 3.27
C PRO A 165 2.21 5.36 4.55
N PHE A 166 1.63 6.56 4.59
CA PHE A 166 1.71 7.44 5.76
C PHE A 166 0.36 8.03 6.19
N ALA A 167 -0.62 8.08 5.28
CA ALA A 167 -1.98 8.48 5.62
C ALA A 167 -3.01 7.63 4.88
N LEU A 168 -4.16 7.49 5.51
CA LEU A 168 -5.37 6.89 4.98
C LEU A 168 -6.52 7.78 5.43
N GLU A 169 -7.40 8.18 4.52
CA GLU A 169 -8.56 9.00 4.86
C GLU A 169 -9.63 8.14 5.53
N GLU A 170 -9.87 6.94 4.99
CA GLU A 170 -10.99 6.11 5.40
C GLU A 170 -10.71 4.62 5.11
N ALA A 171 -11.03 3.77 6.08
CA ALA A 171 -11.08 2.31 5.91
C ALA A 171 -12.50 1.84 6.25
N GLU A 172 -13.10 1.08 5.36
CA GLU A 172 -14.37 0.40 5.60
C GLU A 172 -14.15 -1.10 5.55
N VAL A 173 -14.54 -1.79 6.63
CA VAL A 173 -14.52 -3.26 6.73
C VAL A 173 -15.96 -3.73 6.67
N ILE A 174 -16.32 -4.38 5.57
CA ILE A 174 -17.69 -4.73 5.20
C ILE A 174 -17.96 -6.21 5.53
N SER A 175 -17.02 -7.09 5.19
CA SER A 175 -17.14 -8.53 5.42
C SER A 175 -15.76 -9.16 5.67
N PRO A 176 -15.69 -10.37 6.26
CA PRO A 176 -14.43 -11.03 6.56
C PRO A 176 -13.57 -11.25 5.31
N CYS A 177 -12.25 -11.06 5.45
CA CYS A 177 -11.29 -11.41 4.40
C CYS A 177 -11.29 -12.93 4.15
N GLN A 178 -11.15 -13.31 2.88
CA GLN A 178 -11.06 -14.70 2.45
C GLN A 178 -9.61 -15.04 2.06
N ALA A 179 -9.31 -16.35 1.93
CA ALA A 179 -7.99 -16.81 1.51
C ALA A 179 -7.62 -16.35 0.08
N HIS A 180 -8.64 -16.22 -0.79
CA HIS A 180 -8.49 -15.75 -2.16
C HIS A 180 -9.35 -14.51 -2.34
N MET A 181 -8.72 -13.43 -2.79
CA MET A 181 -9.28 -12.11 -2.94
C MET A 181 -8.57 -11.40 -4.09
N TRP A 182 -9.28 -10.44 -4.65
CA TRP A 182 -8.78 -9.52 -5.65
C TRP A 182 -8.64 -8.14 -5.03
N ALA A 183 -7.53 -7.45 -5.30
CA ALA A 183 -7.42 -6.03 -4.97
C ALA A 183 -7.48 -5.20 -6.25
N VAL A 184 -8.39 -4.24 -6.29
CA VAL A 184 -8.48 -3.23 -7.36
C VAL A 184 -7.97 -1.92 -6.81
N VAL A 185 -6.93 -1.39 -7.44
CA VAL A 185 -6.28 -0.12 -7.06
C VAL A 185 -6.56 0.92 -8.12
N ARG A 186 -6.97 2.11 -7.68
CA ARG A 186 -7.28 3.26 -8.52
C ARG A 186 -6.50 4.47 -8.08
N VAL A 187 -5.88 5.16 -9.04
CA VAL A 187 -5.31 6.48 -8.79
C VAL A 187 -6.43 7.51 -8.79
N ARG A 188 -6.56 8.29 -7.72
CA ARG A 188 -7.51 9.40 -7.71
C ARG A 188 -7.07 10.47 -8.71
N PRO A 189 -7.97 11.00 -9.55
CA PRO A 189 -7.67 12.17 -10.36
C PRO A 189 -7.25 13.33 -9.46
N GLU A 190 -6.11 13.95 -9.75
CA GLU A 190 -5.72 15.18 -9.05
C GLU A 190 -6.66 16.32 -9.50
N PRO A 191 -7.26 17.08 -8.56
CA PRO A 191 -7.86 18.36 -8.93
C PRO A 191 -6.76 19.27 -9.49
N ALA A 192 -7.11 20.20 -10.39
CA ALA A 192 -6.16 21.16 -10.96
C ALA A 192 -5.37 21.84 -9.84
N ALA A 193 -4.07 21.51 -9.73
CA ALA A 193 -3.27 21.84 -8.56
C ALA A 193 -3.20 23.36 -8.37
N SER A 194 -3.50 23.82 -7.16
CA SER A 194 -3.39 25.24 -6.80
C SER A 194 -1.95 25.65 -6.47
N SER A 195 -1.08 24.66 -6.19
CA SER A 195 0.35 24.85 -5.94
C SER A 195 1.20 23.64 -6.36
N ALA A 196 2.49 23.88 -6.61
CA ALA A 196 3.47 22.83 -6.97
C ALA A 196 3.75 21.82 -5.84
N ALA A 197 3.39 22.15 -4.59
CA ALA A 197 3.55 21.24 -3.45
C ALA A 197 2.40 20.22 -3.35
N GLU A 198 1.19 20.59 -3.74
CA GLU A 198 0.02 19.68 -3.80
C GLU A 198 0.13 18.68 -4.97
N ALA A 199 0.79 19.07 -6.05
CA ALA A 199 1.04 18.24 -7.23
C ALA A 199 1.99 17.05 -7.00
N ARG A 200 2.50 16.85 -5.77
CA ARG A 200 3.46 15.78 -5.43
C ARG A 200 2.85 14.58 -4.72
N VAL A 201 1.59 14.64 -4.31
CA VAL A 201 0.99 13.63 -3.42
C VAL A 201 -0.16 12.92 -4.13
N ARG A 202 0.17 11.80 -4.80
CA ARG A 202 -0.83 10.92 -5.41
C ARG A 202 -1.59 10.15 -4.33
N LYS A 203 -2.92 10.13 -4.46
CA LYS A 203 -3.81 9.35 -3.58
C LYS A 203 -4.35 8.14 -4.32
N LEU A 204 -4.45 7.02 -3.62
CA LEU A 204 -5.05 5.80 -4.13
C LEU A 204 -6.33 5.44 -3.38
N ASP A 205 -7.26 4.86 -4.11
CA ASP A 205 -8.36 4.09 -3.55
C ASP A 205 -8.15 2.62 -3.86
N LEU A 206 -8.36 1.76 -2.86
CA LEU A 206 -8.25 0.32 -2.99
C LEU A 206 -9.57 -0.33 -2.58
N MET A 207 -9.96 -1.37 -3.32
CA MET A 207 -11.05 -2.25 -2.96
C MET A 207 -10.54 -3.67 -2.97
N LEU A 208 -10.71 -4.38 -1.85
CA LEU A 208 -10.48 -5.81 -1.78
C LEU A 208 -11.83 -6.50 -1.88
N CYS A 209 -11.94 -7.47 -2.78
CA CYS A 209 -13.16 -8.21 -3.04
C CYS A 209 -12.89 -9.71 -3.18
N ASP A 210 -13.93 -10.51 -3.03
CA ASP A 210 -13.85 -11.96 -3.22
C ASP A 210 -13.82 -12.36 -4.70
N SER A 211 -13.88 -13.67 -4.98
CA SER A 211 -13.88 -14.20 -6.35
C SER A 211 -15.09 -13.80 -7.20
N GLU A 212 -16.19 -13.40 -6.55
CA GLU A 212 -17.41 -12.92 -7.22
C GLU A 212 -17.41 -11.39 -7.38
N GLY A 213 -16.36 -10.72 -6.88
CA GLY A 213 -16.24 -9.27 -6.90
C GLY A 213 -16.97 -8.57 -5.75
N GLN A 214 -17.50 -9.29 -4.76
CA GLN A 214 -18.13 -8.66 -3.59
C GLN A 214 -17.07 -7.96 -2.74
N VAL A 215 -17.24 -6.67 -2.52
CA VAL A 215 -16.25 -5.86 -1.80
C VAL A 215 -16.30 -6.17 -0.30
N CYS A 216 -15.15 -6.57 0.25
CA CYS A 216 -14.96 -6.89 1.66
C CYS A 216 -14.29 -5.74 2.43
N ILE A 217 -13.32 -5.07 1.80
CA ILE A 217 -12.61 -3.93 2.40
C ILE A 217 -12.51 -2.82 1.37
N ARG A 218 -12.71 -1.58 1.81
CA ARG A 218 -12.45 -0.39 1.01
C ARG A 218 -11.48 0.52 1.75
N LEU A 219 -10.41 0.92 1.08
CA LEU A 219 -9.44 1.88 1.57
C LEU A 219 -9.50 3.10 0.67
N ARG A 220 -9.69 4.27 1.25
CA ARG A 220 -9.85 5.53 0.52
C ARG A 220 -8.75 6.51 0.88
N GLY A 221 -8.17 7.14 -0.14
CA GLY A 221 -7.18 8.20 0.04
C GLY A 221 -5.88 7.70 0.67
N VAL A 222 -5.47 6.48 0.34
CA VAL A 222 -4.14 5.97 0.72
C VAL A 222 -3.10 6.91 0.12
N THR A 223 -2.24 7.42 0.98
CA THR A 223 -1.21 8.37 0.62
C THR A 223 0.14 7.85 1.10
N SER A 224 1.14 7.87 0.22
CA SER A 224 2.50 7.46 0.54
C SER A 224 3.48 8.62 0.51
N ARG A 225 4.55 8.51 1.30
CA ARG A 225 5.69 9.45 1.31
C ARG A 225 6.99 8.68 1.26
N VAL A 226 8.01 9.25 0.65
CA VAL A 226 9.37 8.72 0.74
C VAL A 226 9.85 8.90 2.20
N PRO A 227 10.29 7.83 2.89
CA PRO A 227 10.88 7.98 4.21
C PRO A 227 12.16 8.80 4.13
N GLU A 228 12.35 9.73 5.08
CA GLU A 228 13.62 10.45 5.22
C GLU A 228 14.74 9.43 5.45
N SER A 229 15.82 9.55 4.67
CA SER A 229 17.03 8.74 4.87
C SER A 229 17.56 8.98 6.27
N ARG A 230 17.72 7.90 7.05
CA ARG A 230 18.43 7.98 8.33
C ARG A 230 19.91 8.25 8.02
N GLU A 231 20.40 9.44 8.36
CA GLU A 231 21.81 9.61 8.70
C GLU A 231 22.02 8.90 10.05
N GLY A 232 22.87 7.87 10.07
CA GLY A 232 23.22 7.13 11.29
C GLY A 232 23.72 5.74 11.01
#